data_AF-A0A1I6WMD1-F1
#
_entry.id   AF-A0A1I6WMD1-F1
#
_cell.length_a   1.000
_cell.length_b   1.000
_cell.length_c   1.000
_cell.angle_alpha   90.00
_cell.angle_beta   90.00
_cell.angle_gamma   90.00
#
_symmetry.space_group_name_H-M   'P 1'
#
loop_
_entity.id
_entity.type
_entity.pdbx_description
1 polymer ?
#
loop_
_entity_poly.entity_id
_entity_poly.type
_entity_poly.pdbx_seq_one_letter_code
_entity_poly.pdbx_strand_id
1 'polypeptide(L)'
;MKNISKLTTAVLSASVLVGAIVAPASGFAAAPIAKKAGAFTQASVERTAQGKLIVRWKADADLGSAKVYWSTSPDNIEKNGKLLAKTYSAFNGFATADPKPGSRIYFLVKGGNSATIETAERKVNLQGAFNFRDLGGYQTADGKTVKWGKLFRGEELGHLTDADLKAIQEMGIKTNVDYRTDAEVKALPDPVIPGVNNVRTDAGNPGSTADMNAMIASGMMKDAASAVQMMVGFNKQMVDAPKFYVQLMDLLNDPNNAALLQHCTAGKDRTGLGSAIILLTLGVDEKTVMDDYLLSNFYRADANKNMIEGVKQQVKDENVVAAITALMGVQKEFLQAALDEMKAKYGSIDAFLETGLGITKEERAKLKAMYTE
;
A
#
# COMPACT_ATOMS: atom_id res chain seq x y z
N MET A 1 46.29 -9.67 67.60
CA MET A 1 47.70 -9.45 67.20
C MET A 1 48.35 -10.81 66.89
N LYS A 2 49.09 -10.87 65.78
CA LYS A 2 50.08 -11.92 65.38
C LYS A 2 49.60 -13.33 64.98
N ASN A 3 49.45 -13.49 63.67
CA ASN A 3 50.15 -14.43 62.76
C ASN A 3 50.73 -15.78 63.26
N ILE A 4 50.25 -16.82 62.55
CA ILE A 4 50.98 -17.84 61.74
C ILE A 4 51.59 -19.09 62.40
N SER A 5 51.09 -20.22 61.88
CA SER A 5 51.71 -21.56 61.67
C SER A 5 51.92 -22.52 62.86
N LYS A 6 51.42 -23.75 62.74
CA LYS A 6 52.21 -24.92 62.25
C LYS A 6 51.40 -26.21 62.16
N LEU A 7 51.68 -26.94 61.07
CA LEU A 7 51.75 -28.40 60.85
C LEU A 7 50.72 -29.38 61.44
N THR A 8 49.97 -29.99 60.50
CA THR A 8 49.76 -31.44 60.27
C THR A 8 50.16 -32.45 61.34
N THR A 9 49.21 -33.30 61.77
CA THR A 9 49.39 -34.76 61.91
C THR A 9 48.02 -35.45 61.78
N ALA A 10 47.95 -36.49 60.95
CA ALA A 10 46.77 -37.30 60.68
C ALA A 10 46.59 -38.41 61.73
N VAL A 11 45.34 -38.76 62.07
CA VAL A 11 44.98 -40.09 62.57
C VAL A 11 43.60 -40.49 62.03
N LEU A 12 43.57 -41.71 61.50
CA LEU A 12 42.45 -42.47 60.94
C LEU A 12 41.22 -42.55 61.85
N SER A 13 40.03 -42.60 61.25
CA SER A 13 38.99 -43.52 61.71
C SER A 13 37.99 -43.87 60.60
N ALA A 14 38.12 -45.13 60.17
CA ALA A 14 37.10 -46.10 59.81
C ALA A 14 35.79 -45.65 59.14
N SER A 15 35.65 -46.17 57.92
CA SER A 15 34.45 -46.25 57.07
C SER A 15 33.26 -46.96 57.72
N VAL A 16 32.06 -46.46 57.46
CA VAL A 16 30.84 -47.29 57.33
C VAL A 16 30.17 -46.90 56.01
N LEU A 17 30.10 -47.87 55.09
CA LEU A 17 29.41 -47.79 53.81
C LEU A 17 27.88 -47.89 54.03
N VAL A 18 27.12 -46.99 53.40
CA VAL A 18 25.76 -47.31 52.94
C VAL A 18 25.61 -46.73 51.53
N GLY A 19 25.33 -47.62 50.58
CA GLY A 19 25.37 -47.33 49.15
C GLY A 19 24.25 -46.40 48.67
N ALA A 20 24.59 -45.58 47.67
CA ALA A 20 23.64 -44.92 46.79
C ALA A 20 23.99 -45.29 45.34
N ILE A 21 23.01 -45.86 44.65
CA ILE A 21 23.05 -46.17 43.21
C ILE A 21 23.12 -44.84 42.46
N VAL A 22 24.21 -44.59 41.73
CA VAL A 22 24.32 -43.46 40.80
C VAL A 22 23.99 -43.99 39.40
N ALA A 23 22.82 -43.63 38.88
CA ALA A 23 22.55 -43.71 37.44
C ALA A 23 23.28 -42.54 36.74
N PRO A 24 23.88 -42.73 35.56
CA PRO A 24 24.56 -41.65 34.86
C PRO A 24 23.54 -40.62 34.38
N ALA A 25 23.79 -39.35 34.70
CA ALA A 25 23.04 -38.22 34.18
C ALA A 25 23.25 -38.14 32.66
N SER A 26 22.26 -38.60 31.89
CA SER A 26 22.15 -38.29 30.47
C SER A 26 21.86 -36.80 30.33
N GLY A 27 22.88 -36.04 29.95
CA GLY A 27 22.74 -34.63 29.62
C GLY A 27 21.76 -34.47 28.45
N PHE A 28 20.62 -33.84 28.70
CA PHE A 28 19.80 -33.29 27.63
C PHE A 28 20.58 -32.14 26.99
N ALA A 29 21.28 -32.42 25.90
CA ALA A 29 21.73 -31.36 25.01
C ALA A 29 20.48 -30.64 24.48
N ALA A 30 20.30 -29.38 24.87
CA ALA A 30 19.27 -28.53 24.28
C ALA A 30 19.48 -28.55 22.75
N ALA A 31 18.45 -28.94 22.01
CA ALA A 31 18.47 -28.85 20.56
C ALA A 31 18.86 -27.41 20.17
N PRO A 32 19.80 -27.22 19.22
CA PRO A 32 20.17 -25.89 18.80
C PRO A 32 18.91 -25.19 18.30
N ILE A 33 18.56 -24.07 18.93
CA ILE A 33 17.51 -23.18 18.44
C ILE A 33 17.96 -22.80 17.02
N ALA A 34 17.26 -23.30 16.01
CA ALA A 34 17.56 -22.99 14.63
C ALA A 34 17.51 -21.46 14.47
N LYS A 35 18.69 -20.85 14.27
CA LYS A 35 18.78 -19.42 14.01
C LYS A 35 17.96 -19.17 12.76
N LYS A 36 16.86 -18.41 12.87
CA LYS A 36 15.99 -18.07 11.73
C LYS A 36 16.89 -17.59 10.60
N ALA A 37 16.83 -18.23 9.44
CA ALA A 37 17.57 -17.78 8.27
C ALA A 37 17.16 -16.32 7.99
N GLY A 38 18.13 -15.43 7.82
CA GLY A 38 17.84 -14.00 7.64
C GLY A 38 16.94 -13.74 6.44
N ALA A 39 16.17 -12.65 6.49
CA ALA A 39 15.23 -12.27 5.45
C ALA A 39 15.36 -10.79 5.10
N PHE A 40 14.96 -10.45 3.87
CA PHE A 40 14.66 -9.07 3.54
C PHE A 40 13.40 -8.63 4.29
N THR A 41 13.40 -7.41 4.81
CA THR A 41 12.31 -6.85 5.62
C THR A 41 11.63 -5.66 4.97
N GLN A 42 12.27 -5.03 3.97
CA GLN A 42 11.69 -3.90 3.24
C GLN A 42 12.42 -3.73 1.91
N ALA A 43 11.73 -3.29 0.87
CA ALA A 43 12.34 -2.80 -0.35
C ALA A 43 11.54 -1.65 -0.95
N SER A 44 12.24 -0.76 -1.65
CA SER A 44 11.62 0.37 -2.37
C SER A 44 12.41 0.70 -3.62
N VAL A 45 11.74 1.39 -4.55
CA VAL A 45 12.39 1.98 -5.73
C VAL A 45 12.05 3.46 -5.78
N GLU A 46 13.08 4.27 -5.97
CA GLU A 46 12.96 5.70 -6.20
C GLU A 46 13.61 6.06 -7.54
N ARG A 47 12.96 6.94 -8.29
CA ARG A 47 13.51 7.52 -9.50
C ARG A 47 14.07 8.90 -9.24
N THR A 48 15.31 9.12 -9.61
CA THR A 48 15.96 10.43 -9.49
C THR A 48 15.48 11.39 -10.58
N ALA A 49 15.72 12.69 -10.40
CA ALA A 49 15.42 13.70 -11.41
C ALA A 49 16.12 13.45 -12.76
N GLN A 50 17.26 12.73 -12.77
CA GLN A 50 17.96 12.34 -14.00
C GLN A 50 17.46 11.01 -14.59
N GLY A 51 16.36 10.45 -14.08
CA GLY A 51 15.74 9.24 -14.58
C GLY A 51 16.43 7.93 -14.16
N LYS A 52 17.40 7.97 -13.26
CA LYS A 52 18.02 6.75 -12.69
C LYS A 52 17.10 6.12 -11.65
N LEU A 53 17.14 4.80 -11.54
CA LEU A 53 16.41 4.03 -10.55
C LEU A 53 17.35 3.64 -9.41
N ILE A 54 16.90 3.89 -8.18
CA ILE A 54 17.59 3.46 -6.96
C ILE A 54 16.70 2.41 -6.29
N VAL A 55 17.12 1.16 -6.38
CA VAL A 55 16.50 0.04 -5.66
C VAL A 55 17.13 -0.01 -4.27
N ARG A 56 16.32 0.06 -3.21
CA ARG A 56 16.78 -0.03 -1.82
C ARG A 56 16.17 -1.26 -1.16
N TRP A 57 16.89 -1.83 -0.21
CA TRP A 57 16.37 -2.91 0.62
C TRP A 57 16.91 -2.83 2.04
N LYS A 58 16.20 -3.50 2.95
CA LYS A 58 16.64 -3.80 4.31
C LYS A 58 16.54 -5.29 4.54
N ALA A 59 17.42 -5.82 5.37
CA ALA A 59 17.40 -7.20 5.83
C ALA A 59 17.65 -7.24 7.34
N ASP A 60 17.16 -8.28 8.01
CA ASP A 60 17.38 -8.50 9.45
C ASP A 60 18.73 -9.19 9.75
N ALA A 61 19.46 -9.57 8.70
CA ALA A 61 20.82 -10.10 8.75
C ALA A 61 21.56 -9.81 7.44
N ASP A 62 22.88 -10.03 7.43
CA ASP A 62 23.61 -10.08 6.16
C ASP A 62 23.32 -11.40 5.44
N LEU A 63 22.73 -11.29 4.26
CA LEU A 63 22.33 -12.40 3.39
C LEU A 63 23.42 -12.78 2.37
N GLY A 64 24.60 -12.15 2.46
CA GLY A 64 25.76 -12.40 1.61
C GLY A 64 25.65 -11.77 0.22
N SER A 65 26.05 -12.53 -0.80
CA SER A 65 25.94 -12.08 -2.20
C SER A 65 24.47 -11.86 -2.57
N ALA A 66 24.14 -10.78 -3.26
CA ALA A 66 22.81 -10.52 -3.77
C ALA A 66 22.80 -10.45 -5.30
N LYS A 67 21.68 -10.81 -5.91
CA LYS A 67 21.40 -10.62 -7.32
C LYS A 67 20.17 -9.74 -7.47
N VAL A 68 20.23 -8.78 -8.37
CA VAL A 68 19.09 -7.91 -8.71
C VAL A 68 18.61 -8.29 -10.10
N TYR A 69 17.33 -8.65 -10.21
CA TYR A 69 16.65 -8.95 -11.46
C TYR A 69 15.62 -7.86 -11.76
N TRP A 70 15.27 -7.70 -13.03
CA TRP A 70 14.18 -6.83 -13.47
C TRP A 70 13.26 -7.50 -14.49
N SER A 71 12.02 -7.04 -14.56
CA SER A 71 11.00 -7.50 -15.49
C SER A 71 9.97 -6.40 -15.75
N THR A 72 9.24 -6.49 -16.88
CA THR A 72 8.04 -5.67 -17.12
C THR A 72 6.75 -6.36 -16.68
N SER A 73 6.84 -7.62 -16.25
CA SER A 73 5.76 -8.36 -15.59
C SER A 73 6.15 -8.62 -14.14
N PRO A 74 5.22 -8.46 -13.18
CA PRO A 74 5.46 -8.81 -11.79
C PRO A 74 5.55 -10.33 -11.57
N ASP A 75 5.09 -11.14 -12.53
CA ASP A 75 4.97 -12.58 -12.30
C ASP A 75 6.27 -13.33 -12.60
N ASN A 76 6.77 -14.09 -11.60
CA ASN A 76 7.92 -14.98 -11.71
C ASN A 76 9.20 -14.27 -12.20
N ILE A 77 9.53 -13.11 -11.63
CA ILE A 77 10.68 -12.28 -12.04
C ILE A 77 12.00 -13.08 -12.03
N GLU A 78 12.21 -13.99 -11.09
CA GLU A 78 13.45 -14.78 -11.04
C GLU A 78 13.64 -15.62 -12.31
N LYS A 79 12.55 -16.22 -12.81
CA LYS A 79 12.57 -17.14 -13.94
C LYS A 79 12.51 -16.41 -15.28
N ASN A 80 11.65 -15.40 -15.37
CA ASN A 80 11.29 -14.74 -16.63
C ASN A 80 11.97 -13.38 -16.81
N GLY A 81 12.50 -12.80 -15.74
CA GLY A 81 13.19 -11.52 -15.76
C GLY A 81 14.64 -11.63 -16.26
N LYS A 82 15.33 -10.49 -16.22
CA LYS A 82 16.73 -10.37 -16.63
C LYS A 82 17.58 -10.01 -15.42
N LEU A 83 18.72 -10.69 -15.27
CA LEU A 83 19.72 -10.33 -14.28
C LEU A 83 20.30 -8.95 -14.61
N LEU A 84 20.17 -8.00 -13.69
CA LEU A 84 20.68 -6.64 -13.81
C LEU A 84 22.05 -6.47 -13.16
N ALA A 85 22.22 -7.06 -11.97
CA ALA A 85 23.46 -6.91 -11.20
C ALA A 85 23.73 -8.07 -10.25
N LYS A 86 25.01 -8.27 -9.95
CA LYS A 86 25.51 -9.03 -8.80
C LYS A 86 26.10 -8.03 -7.81
N THR A 87 25.67 -8.10 -6.56
CA THR A 87 25.97 -7.15 -5.48
C THR A 87 26.02 -7.90 -4.15
N TYR A 88 25.90 -7.20 -3.02
CA TYR A 88 25.81 -7.77 -1.68
C TYR A 88 24.63 -7.17 -0.91
N SER A 89 23.96 -7.98 -0.08
CA SER A 89 22.85 -7.50 0.76
C SER A 89 23.27 -6.36 1.68
N ALA A 90 24.50 -6.40 2.20
CA ALA A 90 25.04 -5.37 3.09
C ALA A 90 25.12 -3.96 2.46
N PHE A 91 25.04 -3.82 1.13
CA PHE A 91 25.04 -2.51 0.48
C PHE A 91 23.70 -1.77 0.59
N ASN A 92 22.63 -2.45 1.00
CA ASN A 92 21.29 -1.88 1.22
C ASN A 92 20.67 -1.18 -0.01
N GLY A 93 21.24 -1.37 -1.19
CA GLY A 93 20.72 -0.79 -2.42
C GLY A 93 21.62 -0.97 -3.64
N PHE A 94 21.04 -0.60 -4.78
CA PHE A 94 21.64 -0.65 -6.09
C PHE A 94 21.06 0.47 -6.96
N ALA A 95 21.92 1.21 -7.66
CA ALA A 95 21.50 2.27 -8.58
C ALA A 95 21.74 1.83 -10.02
N THR A 96 20.78 2.10 -10.90
CA THR A 96 20.79 1.67 -12.31
C THR A 96 20.14 2.72 -13.21
N ALA A 97 20.49 2.71 -14.48
CA ALA A 97 19.63 3.34 -15.48
C ALA A 97 18.30 2.58 -15.57
N ASP A 98 17.24 3.25 -16.02
CA ASP A 98 15.98 2.59 -16.35
C ASP A 98 16.22 1.55 -17.45
N PRO A 99 16.01 0.25 -17.18
CA PRO A 99 16.33 -0.80 -18.14
C PRO A 99 15.36 -0.86 -19.32
N LYS A 100 14.18 -0.21 -19.23
CA LYS A 100 13.22 -0.10 -20.33
C LYS A 100 12.33 1.14 -20.13
N PRO A 101 12.81 2.34 -20.51
CA PRO A 101 12.05 3.58 -20.40
C PRO A 101 10.67 3.49 -21.06
N GLY A 102 9.66 4.03 -20.40
CA GLY A 102 8.26 4.01 -20.87
C GLY A 102 7.48 2.74 -20.51
N SER A 103 8.13 1.73 -19.93
CA SER A 103 7.45 0.56 -19.36
C SER A 103 7.47 0.60 -17.84
N ARG A 104 6.48 -0.05 -17.21
CA ARG A 104 6.54 -0.34 -15.78
C ARG A 104 7.60 -1.41 -15.51
N ILE A 105 8.45 -1.16 -14.51
CA ILE A 105 9.55 -2.06 -14.13
C ILE A 105 9.32 -2.60 -12.73
N TYR A 106 9.47 -3.91 -12.59
CA TYR A 106 9.49 -4.63 -11.33
C TYR A 106 10.88 -5.20 -11.10
N PHE A 107 11.32 -5.21 -9.84
CA PHE A 107 12.61 -5.73 -9.43
C PHE A 107 12.43 -6.88 -8.45
N LEU A 108 13.34 -7.84 -8.52
CA LEU A 108 13.51 -8.88 -7.52
C LEU A 108 14.95 -8.83 -7.01
N VAL A 109 15.10 -8.73 -5.69
CA VAL A 109 16.41 -8.88 -5.02
C VAL A 109 16.47 -10.26 -4.39
N LYS A 110 17.47 -11.06 -4.77
CA LYS A 110 17.71 -12.40 -4.24
C LYS A 110 19.02 -12.46 -3.48
N GLY A 111 18.96 -12.78 -2.19
CA GLY A 111 20.12 -12.99 -1.33
C GLY A 111 20.80 -14.34 -1.56
N GLY A 112 22.01 -14.49 -1.03
CA GLY A 112 22.84 -15.69 -1.19
C GLY A 112 22.26 -16.89 -0.45
N ASN A 113 21.47 -16.61 0.59
CA ASN A 113 20.66 -17.59 1.32
C ASN A 113 19.31 -17.91 0.62
N SER A 114 19.11 -17.43 -0.61
CA SER A 114 17.87 -17.57 -1.40
C SER A 114 16.65 -16.79 -0.90
N ALA A 115 16.76 -15.96 0.15
CA ALA A 115 15.70 -15.03 0.50
C ALA A 115 15.46 -14.04 -0.65
N THR A 116 14.21 -13.68 -0.88
CA THR A 116 13.80 -12.79 -1.97
C THR A 116 12.93 -11.66 -1.47
N ILE A 117 12.98 -10.52 -2.17
CA ILE A 117 12.01 -9.45 -2.03
C ILE A 117 11.74 -8.79 -3.38
N GLU A 118 10.47 -8.57 -3.67
CA GLU A 118 10.02 -7.87 -4.87
C GLU A 118 9.70 -6.40 -4.57
N THR A 119 10.00 -5.53 -5.52
CA THR A 119 9.75 -4.10 -5.39
C THR A 119 9.58 -3.42 -6.73
N ALA A 120 8.89 -2.28 -6.74
CA ALA A 120 8.71 -1.43 -7.91
C ALA A 120 8.56 0.03 -7.47
N GLU A 121 8.58 0.94 -8.44
CA GLU A 121 8.12 2.30 -8.18
C GLU A 121 6.62 2.26 -7.86
N ARG A 122 6.24 2.85 -6.72
CA ARG A 122 4.83 2.95 -6.31
C ARG A 122 4.04 3.82 -7.27
N LYS A 123 4.51 5.06 -7.49
CA LYS A 123 3.96 5.95 -8.52
C LYS A 123 4.22 5.33 -9.89
N VAL A 124 3.17 5.21 -10.69
CA VAL A 124 3.33 4.90 -12.12
C VAL A 124 3.53 6.22 -12.82
N ASN A 125 4.71 6.41 -13.41
CA ASN A 125 5.06 7.67 -14.06
C ASN A 125 4.38 7.75 -15.44
N LEU A 126 3.16 8.28 -15.44
CA LEU A 126 2.38 8.61 -16.64
C LEU A 126 2.47 10.12 -16.91
N GLN A 127 2.29 10.53 -18.16
CA GLN A 127 2.30 11.95 -18.56
C GLN A 127 0.97 12.61 -18.25
N GLY A 128 -0.14 11.92 -18.54
CA GLY A 128 -1.49 12.42 -18.35
C GLY A 128 -2.08 12.20 -16.95
N ALA A 129 -1.35 11.58 -16.03
CA ALA A 129 -1.85 11.21 -14.72
C ALA A 129 -0.76 11.43 -13.64
N PHE A 130 -1.15 12.03 -12.52
CA PHE A 130 -0.23 12.47 -11.48
C PHE A 130 -0.29 11.60 -10.22
N ASN A 131 -1.47 11.08 -9.89
CA ASN A 131 -1.82 10.32 -8.69
C ASN A 131 -2.02 8.81 -8.95
N PHE A 132 -1.72 8.34 -10.17
CA PHE A 132 -1.75 6.92 -10.53
C PHE A 132 -0.63 6.13 -9.84
N ARG A 133 -0.99 5.08 -9.10
CA ARG A 133 -0.04 4.24 -8.37
C ARG A 133 -0.51 2.80 -8.14
N ASP A 134 0.46 1.95 -7.89
CA ASP A 134 0.30 0.55 -7.52
C ASP A 134 0.20 0.41 -5.99
N LEU A 135 -0.71 -0.45 -5.51
CA LEU A 135 -0.94 -0.75 -4.10
C LEU A 135 -0.05 -1.90 -3.58
N GLY A 136 0.82 -2.47 -4.40
CA GLY A 136 1.78 -3.50 -4.00
C GLY A 136 2.81 -3.04 -2.97
N GLY A 137 3.49 -4.00 -2.34
CA GLY A 137 4.60 -3.77 -1.42
C GLY A 137 4.20 -3.36 0.00
N TYR A 138 2.91 -3.21 0.32
CA TYR A 138 2.48 -2.99 1.70
C TYR A 138 2.50 -4.28 2.51
N GLN A 139 3.04 -4.23 3.72
CA GLN A 139 3.06 -5.37 4.63
C GLN A 139 1.71 -5.55 5.32
N THR A 140 1.31 -6.79 5.48
CA THR A 140 0.14 -7.18 6.26
C THR A 140 0.56 -7.55 7.68
N ALA A 141 -0.39 -7.50 8.62
CA ALA A 141 -0.13 -7.81 10.03
C ALA A 141 0.32 -9.27 10.26
N ASP A 142 0.01 -10.20 9.34
CA ASP A 142 0.47 -11.59 9.35
C ASP A 142 1.83 -11.80 8.64
N GLY A 143 2.50 -10.72 8.25
CA GLY A 143 3.88 -10.75 7.72
C GLY A 143 4.00 -11.04 6.22
N LYS A 144 2.88 -11.07 5.49
CA LYS A 144 2.87 -11.12 4.03
C LYS A 144 3.01 -9.73 3.42
N THR A 145 3.13 -9.67 2.10
CA THR A 145 3.19 -8.42 1.35
C THR A 145 2.11 -8.40 0.27
N VAL A 146 1.45 -7.25 0.05
CA VAL A 146 0.53 -7.08 -1.09
C VAL A 146 1.33 -7.19 -2.40
N LYS A 147 0.90 -8.07 -3.31
CA LYS A 147 1.58 -8.32 -4.59
C LYS A 147 1.63 -7.08 -5.46
N TRP A 148 2.78 -6.84 -6.07
CA TRP A 148 2.95 -5.78 -7.07
C TRP A 148 2.19 -6.09 -8.37
N GLY A 149 1.70 -5.05 -9.02
CA GLY A 149 1.10 -5.11 -10.35
C GLY A 149 -0.29 -5.74 -10.40
N LYS A 150 -0.96 -5.93 -9.26
CA LYS A 150 -2.30 -6.53 -9.20
C LYS A 150 -3.40 -5.53 -8.87
N LEU A 151 -3.08 -4.44 -8.18
CA LEU A 151 -4.04 -3.49 -7.63
C LEU A 151 -3.52 -2.07 -7.87
N PHE A 152 -4.28 -1.30 -8.64
CA PHE A 152 -3.91 0.07 -9.02
C PHE A 152 -5.00 1.05 -8.61
N ARG A 153 -4.58 2.27 -8.32
CA ARG A 153 -5.47 3.41 -8.09
C ARG A 153 -5.02 4.59 -8.93
N GLY A 154 -5.98 5.41 -9.38
CA GLY A 154 -5.68 6.60 -10.17
C GLY A 154 -6.71 7.71 -10.07
N GLU A 155 -6.42 8.81 -10.75
CA GLU A 155 -7.39 9.85 -11.09
C GLU A 155 -8.10 9.55 -12.43
N GLU A 156 -8.86 10.49 -12.96
CA GLU A 156 -9.49 10.38 -14.27
C GLU A 156 -8.48 10.17 -15.41
N LEU A 157 -8.90 9.42 -16.42
CA LEU A 157 -7.97 8.89 -17.43
C LEU A 157 -8.07 9.66 -18.77
N GLY A 158 -8.97 10.63 -18.90
CA GLY A 158 -9.18 11.39 -20.14
C GLY A 158 -8.00 12.28 -20.58
N HIS A 159 -6.99 12.46 -19.71
CA HIS A 159 -5.76 13.19 -20.03
C HIS A 159 -4.60 12.29 -20.45
N LEU A 160 -4.77 10.96 -20.42
CA LEU A 160 -3.73 10.03 -20.80
C LEU A 160 -3.30 10.21 -22.26
N THR A 161 -1.99 10.17 -22.49
CA THR A 161 -1.40 10.19 -23.82
C THR A 161 -1.40 8.78 -24.44
N ASP A 162 -1.19 8.66 -25.75
CA ASP A 162 -1.04 7.36 -26.42
C ASP A 162 0.10 6.52 -25.81
N ALA A 163 1.17 7.17 -25.35
CA ALA A 163 2.28 6.51 -24.66
C ALA A 163 1.83 5.94 -23.30
N ASP A 164 1.00 6.68 -22.57
CA ASP A 164 0.44 6.22 -21.29
C ASP A 164 -0.50 5.03 -21.49
N LEU A 165 -1.35 5.08 -22.51
CA LEU A 165 -2.26 3.98 -22.86
C LEU A 165 -1.49 2.70 -23.19
N LYS A 166 -0.40 2.82 -23.96
CA LYS A 166 0.49 1.69 -24.25
C LYS A 166 1.13 1.16 -22.96
N ALA A 167 1.61 2.03 -22.08
CA ALA A 167 2.19 1.62 -20.80
C ALA A 167 1.17 0.86 -19.94
N ILE A 168 -0.06 1.36 -19.83
CA ILE A 168 -1.15 0.71 -19.07
C ILE A 168 -1.52 -0.65 -19.67
N GLN A 169 -1.59 -0.76 -21.00
CA GLN A 169 -1.79 -2.06 -21.67
C GLN A 169 -0.70 -3.07 -21.33
N GLU A 170 0.56 -2.64 -21.30
CA GLU A 170 1.70 -3.49 -20.92
C GLU A 170 1.63 -3.96 -19.47
N MET A 171 0.94 -3.23 -18.58
CA MET A 171 0.73 -3.66 -17.18
C MET A 171 -0.28 -4.80 -17.05
N GLY A 172 -1.01 -5.12 -18.12
CA GLY A 172 -1.95 -6.25 -18.14
C GLY A 172 -3.21 -6.03 -17.30
N ILE A 173 -3.57 -4.78 -17.01
CA ILE A 173 -4.83 -4.43 -16.34
C ILE A 173 -5.99 -5.06 -17.12
N LYS A 174 -6.91 -5.69 -16.40
CA LYS A 174 -8.08 -6.40 -16.94
C LYS A 174 -9.37 -5.65 -16.69
N THR A 175 -9.45 -4.95 -15.57
CA THR A 175 -10.67 -4.28 -15.15
C THR A 175 -10.35 -2.88 -14.66
N ASN A 176 -11.14 -1.91 -15.11
CA ASN A 176 -11.13 -0.53 -14.64
C ASN A 176 -12.46 -0.22 -13.96
N VAL A 177 -12.42 0.24 -12.71
CA VAL A 177 -13.60 0.62 -11.93
C VAL A 177 -13.65 2.15 -11.84
N ASP A 178 -14.64 2.74 -12.51
CA ASP A 178 -14.84 4.19 -12.55
C ASP A 178 -15.93 4.62 -11.55
N TYR A 179 -15.54 5.37 -10.52
CA TYR A 179 -16.46 5.93 -9.51
C TYR A 179 -17.04 7.30 -9.89
N ARG A 180 -16.75 7.81 -11.09
CA ARG A 180 -17.27 9.10 -11.54
C ARG A 180 -18.74 9.02 -11.92
N THR A 181 -19.44 10.11 -11.65
CA THR A 181 -20.82 10.32 -12.08
C THR A 181 -20.92 10.49 -13.59
N ASP A 182 -22.13 10.35 -14.13
CA ASP A 182 -22.46 10.70 -15.51
C ASP A 182 -21.96 12.09 -15.94
N ALA A 183 -22.10 13.10 -15.08
CA ALA A 183 -21.68 14.47 -15.37
C ALA A 183 -20.15 14.58 -15.50
N GLU A 184 -19.40 13.96 -14.58
CA GLU A 184 -17.95 13.92 -14.60
C GLU A 184 -17.42 13.18 -15.84
N VAL A 185 -17.99 12.00 -16.16
CA VAL A 185 -17.62 11.22 -17.35
C VAL A 185 -17.94 11.98 -18.64
N LYS A 186 -19.07 12.68 -18.71
CA LYS A 186 -19.42 13.49 -19.88
C LYS A 186 -18.48 14.68 -20.06
N ALA A 187 -18.05 15.31 -18.96
CA ALA A 187 -17.13 16.43 -18.99
C ALA A 187 -15.73 16.01 -19.48
N LEU A 188 -15.25 14.83 -19.06
CA LEU A 188 -13.99 14.27 -19.51
C LEU A 188 -14.07 12.74 -19.63
N PRO A 189 -14.40 12.22 -20.82
CA PRO A 189 -14.52 10.78 -21.04
C PRO A 189 -13.17 10.06 -20.88
N ASP A 190 -13.20 8.85 -20.32
CA ASP A 190 -12.04 7.98 -20.36
C ASP A 190 -11.76 7.48 -21.78
N PRO A 191 -10.48 7.27 -22.12
CA PRO A 191 -10.10 6.61 -23.37
C PRO A 191 -10.50 5.13 -23.32
N VAL A 192 -10.75 4.55 -24.50
CA VAL A 192 -10.92 3.11 -24.63
C VAL A 192 -9.55 2.44 -24.49
N ILE A 193 -9.41 1.53 -23.52
CA ILE A 193 -8.19 0.74 -23.34
C ILE A 193 -8.45 -0.69 -23.83
N PRO A 194 -7.89 -1.10 -24.99
CA PRO A 194 -8.01 -2.45 -25.51
C PRO A 194 -7.75 -3.55 -24.48
N GLY A 195 -8.69 -4.49 -24.37
CA GLY A 195 -8.59 -5.64 -23.46
C GLY A 195 -8.92 -5.34 -21.99
N VAL A 196 -9.32 -4.11 -21.66
CA VAL A 196 -9.78 -3.71 -20.32
C VAL A 196 -11.30 -3.63 -20.30
N ASN A 197 -11.91 -4.30 -19.33
CA ASN A 197 -13.32 -4.18 -19.01
C ASN A 197 -13.55 -2.94 -18.13
N ASN A 198 -14.28 -1.94 -18.65
CA ASN A 198 -14.66 -0.76 -17.88
C ASN A 198 -15.98 -1.02 -17.14
N VAL A 199 -15.93 -0.99 -15.81
CA VAL A 199 -17.09 -1.18 -14.93
C VAL A 199 -17.41 0.14 -14.23
N ARG A 200 -18.66 0.55 -14.34
CA ARG A 200 -19.16 1.80 -13.77
C ARG A 200 -20.55 1.59 -13.21
N THR A 201 -20.86 2.29 -12.13
CA THR A 201 -22.21 2.46 -11.62
C THR A 201 -22.51 3.95 -11.47
N ASP A 202 -23.67 4.42 -11.93
CA ASP A 202 -24.10 5.81 -11.74
C ASP A 202 -25.12 5.88 -10.61
N ALA A 203 -24.65 5.72 -9.37
CA ALA A 203 -25.52 5.69 -8.20
C ALA A 203 -25.48 6.99 -7.37
N GLY A 204 -24.87 8.06 -7.91
CA GLY A 204 -24.68 9.34 -7.22
C GLY A 204 -23.66 9.23 -6.09
N ASN A 205 -22.54 9.94 -6.20
CA ASN A 205 -21.51 9.93 -5.17
C ASN A 205 -21.59 11.19 -4.28
N PRO A 206 -21.38 11.08 -2.95
CA PRO A 206 -21.26 12.26 -2.10
C PRO A 206 -20.20 13.23 -2.64
N GLY A 207 -20.57 14.50 -2.80
CA GLY A 207 -19.70 15.57 -3.31
C GLY A 207 -19.53 15.66 -4.83
N SER A 208 -20.11 14.74 -5.61
CA SER A 208 -19.95 14.72 -7.09
C SER A 208 -20.97 15.58 -7.85
N THR A 209 -22.14 15.84 -7.25
CA THR A 209 -23.22 16.65 -7.84
C THR A 209 -23.27 18.08 -7.31
N ALA A 210 -22.37 18.41 -6.38
CA ALA A 210 -22.43 19.68 -5.69
C ALA A 210 -21.73 20.75 -6.53
N ASP A 211 -22.56 21.58 -7.17
CA ASP A 211 -22.16 22.76 -7.91
C ASP A 211 -21.36 23.70 -6.98
N MET A 212 -20.17 24.12 -7.41
CA MET A 212 -19.29 24.98 -6.60
C MET A 212 -19.98 26.29 -6.21
N ASN A 213 -20.75 26.90 -7.11
CA ASN A 213 -21.51 28.11 -6.81
C ASN A 213 -22.62 27.82 -5.80
N ALA A 214 -23.29 26.66 -5.88
CA ALA A 214 -24.27 26.24 -4.88
C ALA A 214 -23.63 25.97 -3.50
N MET A 215 -22.44 25.38 -3.47
CA MET A 215 -21.68 25.19 -2.22
C MET A 215 -21.26 26.54 -1.60
N ILE A 216 -20.84 27.50 -2.43
CA ILE A 216 -20.53 28.86 -1.98
C ILE A 216 -21.79 29.55 -1.46
N ALA A 217 -22.89 29.53 -2.22
CA ALA A 217 -24.14 30.18 -1.85
C ALA A 217 -24.79 29.59 -0.59
N SER A 218 -24.64 28.28 -0.35
CA SER A 218 -25.11 27.61 0.87
C SER A 218 -24.24 27.85 2.10
N GLY A 219 -23.09 28.53 1.94
CA GLY A 219 -22.13 28.78 3.02
C GLY A 219 -21.27 27.56 3.38
N MET A 220 -21.35 26.46 2.63
CA MET A 220 -20.48 25.28 2.83
C MET A 220 -19.00 25.61 2.54
N MET A 221 -18.74 26.66 1.75
CA MET A 221 -17.41 27.16 1.42
C MET A 221 -17.04 28.46 2.14
N LYS A 222 -17.72 28.79 3.25
CA LYS A 222 -17.49 30.05 3.98
C LYS A 222 -16.09 30.14 4.61
N ASP A 223 -15.50 29.00 4.97
CA ASP A 223 -14.17 28.89 5.57
C ASP A 223 -13.62 27.45 5.42
N ALA A 224 -12.33 27.27 5.73
CA ALA A 224 -11.67 25.97 5.65
C ALA A 224 -12.29 24.92 6.59
N ALA A 225 -12.75 25.32 7.79
CA ALA A 225 -13.33 24.41 8.75
C ALA A 225 -14.64 23.80 8.23
N SER A 226 -15.47 24.61 7.57
CA SER A 226 -16.74 24.19 6.98
C SER A 226 -16.52 23.22 5.82
N ALA A 227 -15.55 23.52 4.94
CA ALA A 227 -15.15 22.61 3.86
C ALA A 227 -14.63 21.27 4.41
N VAL A 228 -13.84 21.30 5.49
CA VAL A 228 -13.35 20.09 6.18
C VAL A 228 -14.51 19.27 6.75
N GLN A 229 -15.47 19.90 7.43
CA GLN A 229 -16.64 19.21 7.99
C GLN A 229 -17.51 18.58 6.90
N MET A 230 -17.66 19.26 5.76
CA MET A 230 -18.35 18.71 4.60
C MET A 230 -17.65 17.43 4.10
N MET A 231 -16.32 17.44 3.94
CA MET A 231 -15.57 16.27 3.49
C MET A 231 -15.60 15.12 4.50
N VAL A 232 -15.59 15.42 5.80
CA VAL A 232 -15.83 14.44 6.87
C VAL A 232 -17.20 13.79 6.68
N GLY A 233 -18.26 14.57 6.45
CA GLY A 233 -19.61 14.08 6.18
C GLY A 233 -19.69 13.18 4.95
N PHE A 234 -19.05 13.57 3.84
CA PHE A 234 -19.01 12.75 2.62
C PHE A 234 -18.31 11.41 2.85
N ASN A 235 -17.22 11.38 3.61
CA ASN A 235 -16.52 10.12 3.92
C ASN A 235 -17.37 9.17 4.77
N LYS A 236 -18.15 9.69 5.73
CA LYS A 236 -19.11 8.88 6.48
C LYS A 236 -20.23 8.35 5.59
N GLN A 237 -20.80 9.19 4.73
CA GLN A 237 -21.87 8.79 3.82
C GLN A 237 -21.45 7.66 2.86
N MET A 238 -20.18 7.63 2.44
CA MET A 238 -19.64 6.54 1.62
C MET A 238 -19.57 5.19 2.37
N VAL A 239 -19.50 5.19 3.71
CA VAL A 239 -19.62 3.99 4.56
C VAL A 239 -21.08 3.58 4.76
N ASP A 240 -21.99 4.56 4.81
CA ASP A 240 -23.43 4.34 4.98
C ASP A 240 -24.09 3.69 3.77
N ALA A 241 -23.57 3.99 2.58
CA ALA A 241 -24.06 3.47 1.30
C ALA A 241 -22.90 2.92 0.44
N PRO A 242 -22.25 1.81 0.84
CA PRO A 242 -20.98 1.39 0.27
C PRO A 242 -21.13 0.60 -1.05
N LYS A 243 -22.15 0.88 -1.86
CA LYS A 243 -22.52 0.08 -3.06
C LYS A 243 -21.36 -0.08 -4.06
N PHE A 244 -20.60 1.00 -4.29
CA PHE A 244 -19.42 0.98 -5.15
C PHE A 244 -18.34 0.04 -4.63
N TYR A 245 -18.19 -0.03 -3.31
CA TYR A 245 -17.20 -0.87 -2.68
C TYR A 245 -17.66 -2.33 -2.62
N VAL A 246 -18.95 -2.61 -2.51
CA VAL A 246 -19.48 -3.97 -2.74
C VAL A 246 -19.11 -4.44 -4.15
N GLN A 247 -19.42 -3.64 -5.18
CA GLN A 247 -19.06 -3.96 -6.57
C GLN A 247 -17.54 -4.13 -6.76
N LEU A 248 -16.72 -3.27 -6.15
CA LEU A 248 -15.27 -3.40 -6.18
C LEU A 248 -14.83 -4.76 -5.62
N MET A 249 -15.38 -5.17 -4.48
CA MET A 249 -14.98 -6.41 -3.81
C MET A 249 -15.48 -7.65 -4.56
N ASP A 250 -16.67 -7.60 -5.16
CA ASP A 250 -17.18 -8.64 -6.07
C ASP A 250 -16.25 -8.83 -7.27
N LEU A 251 -15.83 -7.73 -7.91
CA LEU A 251 -14.91 -7.77 -9.05
C LEU A 251 -13.56 -8.36 -8.64
N LEU A 252 -13.02 -7.95 -7.50
CA LEU A 252 -11.73 -8.45 -6.99
C LEU A 252 -11.74 -9.93 -6.66
N ASN A 253 -12.91 -10.47 -6.27
CA ASN A 253 -13.07 -11.87 -5.91
C ASN A 253 -13.09 -12.79 -7.16
N ASP A 254 -13.29 -12.26 -8.37
CA ASP A 254 -13.11 -13.01 -9.61
C ASP A 254 -11.66 -12.90 -10.13
N PRO A 255 -10.89 -14.00 -10.18
CA PRO A 255 -9.51 -13.96 -10.68
C PRO A 255 -9.38 -13.52 -12.14
N ASN A 256 -10.44 -13.57 -12.95
CA ASN A 256 -10.40 -13.08 -14.33
C ASN A 256 -10.31 -11.54 -14.41
N ASN A 257 -10.64 -10.85 -13.33
CA ASN A 257 -10.51 -9.39 -13.20
C ASN A 257 -9.15 -8.95 -12.64
N ALA A 258 -8.26 -9.90 -12.30
CA ALA A 258 -7.01 -9.59 -11.61
C ALA A 258 -6.03 -8.81 -12.50
N ALA A 259 -5.29 -7.91 -11.83
CA ALA A 259 -4.83 -6.61 -12.34
C ALA A 259 -6.01 -5.64 -12.52
N LEU A 260 -6.47 -5.06 -11.40
CA LEU A 260 -7.60 -4.13 -11.36
C LEU A 260 -7.14 -2.71 -11.08
N LEU A 261 -7.65 -1.75 -11.86
CA LEU A 261 -7.55 -0.31 -11.63
C LEU A 261 -8.87 0.20 -11.04
N GLN A 262 -8.81 1.07 -10.05
CA GLN A 262 -9.95 1.88 -9.61
C GLN A 262 -9.60 3.37 -9.65
N HIS A 263 -10.56 4.21 -10.03
CA HIS A 263 -10.34 5.64 -10.08
C HIS A 263 -11.61 6.48 -9.87
N CYS A 264 -11.37 7.78 -9.68
CA CYS A 264 -12.39 8.82 -9.68
C CYS A 264 -11.73 10.09 -10.25
N THR A 265 -12.39 11.25 -10.22
CA THR A 265 -11.89 12.50 -10.79
C THR A 265 -10.47 12.87 -10.33
N ALA A 266 -10.22 12.96 -9.03
CA ALA A 266 -8.90 13.33 -8.48
C ALA A 266 -8.09 12.13 -7.94
N GLY A 267 -8.70 10.94 -7.93
CA GLY A 267 -8.10 9.74 -7.35
C GLY A 267 -7.84 9.82 -5.85
N LYS A 268 -8.58 10.68 -5.12
CA LYS A 268 -8.31 11.02 -3.72
C LYS A 268 -9.33 10.45 -2.72
N ASP A 269 -10.60 10.87 -2.76
CA ASP A 269 -11.59 10.52 -1.72
C ASP A 269 -12.25 9.17 -2.00
N ARG A 270 -13.08 9.07 -3.05
CA ARG A 270 -13.74 7.81 -3.46
C ARG A 270 -12.75 6.67 -3.67
N THR A 271 -11.71 6.93 -4.46
CA THR A 271 -10.61 6.00 -4.71
C THR A 271 -9.78 5.75 -3.45
N GLY A 272 -9.62 6.74 -2.57
CA GLY A 272 -8.87 6.59 -1.32
C GLY A 272 -9.55 5.65 -0.36
N LEU A 273 -10.86 5.81 -0.14
CA LEU A 273 -11.63 4.89 0.66
C LEU A 273 -11.70 3.49 0.03
N GLY A 274 -11.85 3.39 -1.29
CA GLY A 274 -11.78 2.10 -1.99
C GLY A 274 -10.42 1.41 -1.81
N SER A 275 -9.32 2.17 -1.89
CA SER A 275 -7.96 1.65 -1.63
C SER A 275 -7.78 1.24 -0.16
N ALA A 276 -8.32 2.01 0.77
CA ALA A 276 -8.31 1.68 2.19
C ALA A 276 -9.05 0.37 2.47
N ILE A 277 -10.24 0.18 1.89
CA ILE A 277 -11.03 -1.05 2.01
C ILE A 277 -10.27 -2.26 1.47
N ILE A 278 -9.61 -2.15 0.31
CA ILE A 278 -8.77 -3.23 -0.23
C ILE A 278 -7.66 -3.57 0.75
N LEU A 279 -6.87 -2.58 1.19
CA LEU A 279 -5.70 -2.81 2.05
C LEU A 279 -6.10 -3.40 3.42
N LEU A 280 -7.18 -2.91 4.04
CA LEU A 280 -7.74 -3.46 5.29
C LEU A 280 -8.26 -4.89 5.10
N THR A 281 -8.88 -5.18 3.95
CA THR A 281 -9.31 -6.55 3.60
C THR A 281 -8.12 -7.50 3.55
N LEU A 282 -7.02 -7.05 2.94
CA LEU A 282 -5.77 -7.82 2.86
C LEU A 282 -5.01 -7.91 4.18
N GLY A 283 -5.38 -7.11 5.19
CA GLY A 283 -4.80 -7.14 6.53
C GLY A 283 -3.64 -6.18 6.73
N VAL A 284 -3.53 -5.15 5.91
CA VAL A 284 -2.62 -4.01 6.13
C VAL A 284 -3.18 -3.17 7.28
N ASP A 285 -2.31 -2.67 8.16
CA ASP A 285 -2.72 -1.90 9.35
C ASP A 285 -3.25 -0.50 8.98
N GLU A 286 -4.12 0.05 9.84
CA GLU A 286 -4.77 1.35 9.62
C GLU A 286 -3.77 2.51 9.45
N LYS A 287 -2.61 2.47 10.12
CA LYS A 287 -1.60 3.52 10.00
C LYS A 287 -1.00 3.50 8.61
N THR A 288 -0.62 2.33 8.10
CA THR A 288 -0.09 2.18 6.74
C THR A 288 -1.13 2.58 5.69
N VAL A 289 -2.41 2.23 5.91
CA VAL A 289 -3.52 2.63 5.04
C VAL A 289 -3.69 4.16 4.99
N MET A 290 -3.65 4.81 6.15
CA MET A 290 -3.69 6.27 6.24
C MET A 290 -2.49 6.92 5.54
N ASP A 291 -1.29 6.34 5.70
CA ASP A 291 -0.08 6.84 5.05
C ASP A 291 -0.20 6.78 3.51
N ASP A 292 -0.76 5.70 2.90
CA ASP A 292 -1.04 5.66 1.44
C ASP A 292 -2.07 6.72 1.03
N TYR A 293 -3.13 6.89 1.82
CA TYR A 293 -4.17 7.85 1.52
C TYR A 293 -3.59 9.27 1.39
N LEU A 294 -2.73 9.66 2.35
CA LEU A 294 -2.07 10.96 2.39
C LEU A 294 -1.03 11.18 1.27
N LEU A 295 -0.53 10.13 0.63
CA LEU A 295 0.35 10.28 -0.55
C LEU A 295 -0.31 11.07 -1.68
N SER A 296 -1.64 11.13 -1.72
CA SER A 296 -2.37 11.95 -2.69
C SER A 296 -1.98 13.43 -2.61
N ASN A 297 -1.65 13.96 -1.43
CA ASN A 297 -1.16 15.34 -1.28
C ASN A 297 0.21 15.52 -1.92
N PHE A 298 1.10 14.54 -1.77
CA PHE A 298 2.43 14.58 -2.35
C PHE A 298 2.36 14.52 -3.88
N TYR A 299 1.63 13.55 -4.43
CA TYR A 299 1.55 13.34 -5.87
C TYR A 299 0.78 14.44 -6.61
N ARG A 300 -0.14 15.13 -5.94
CA ARG A 300 -0.92 16.22 -6.52
C ARG A 300 -0.40 17.61 -6.15
N ALA A 301 0.72 17.74 -5.45
CA ALA A 301 1.21 19.02 -4.93
C ALA A 301 1.30 20.12 -6.00
N ASP A 302 1.92 19.82 -7.14
CA ASP A 302 2.09 20.78 -8.24
C ASP A 302 0.76 21.13 -8.92
N ALA A 303 -0.07 20.11 -9.20
CA ALA A 303 -1.39 20.31 -9.80
C ALA A 303 -2.30 21.16 -8.91
N ASN A 304 -2.30 20.87 -7.61
CA ASN A 304 -3.07 21.63 -6.62
C ASN A 304 -2.55 23.06 -6.50
N LYS A 305 -1.23 23.27 -6.47
CA LYS A 305 -0.64 24.61 -6.43
C LYS A 305 -1.09 25.46 -7.62
N ASN A 306 -0.98 24.93 -8.84
CA ASN A 306 -1.36 25.64 -10.06
C ASN A 306 -2.85 26.03 -10.05
N MET A 307 -3.72 25.11 -9.64
CA MET A 307 -5.15 25.38 -9.53
C MET A 307 -5.46 26.45 -8.46
N ILE A 308 -4.82 26.39 -7.30
CA ILE A 308 -5.00 27.37 -6.21
C ILE A 308 -4.54 28.76 -6.68
N GLU A 309 -3.44 28.86 -7.41
CA GLU A 309 -2.98 30.12 -8.01
C GLU A 309 -4.00 30.69 -8.99
N GLY A 310 -4.63 29.85 -9.83
CA GLY A 310 -5.73 30.27 -10.70
C GLY A 310 -6.97 30.75 -9.92
N VAL A 311 -7.35 30.04 -8.85
CA VAL A 311 -8.47 30.42 -7.98
C VAL A 311 -8.23 31.80 -7.35
N LYS A 312 -7.02 32.08 -6.86
CA LYS A 312 -6.65 33.40 -6.28
C LYS A 312 -6.76 34.57 -7.26
N GLN A 313 -6.70 34.31 -8.57
CA GLN A 313 -6.91 35.36 -9.58
C GLN A 313 -8.38 35.75 -9.69
N GLN A 314 -9.30 34.80 -9.49
CA GLN A 314 -10.74 34.97 -9.69
C GLN A 314 -11.50 35.25 -8.39
N VAL A 315 -11.08 34.65 -7.27
CA VAL A 315 -11.72 34.74 -5.96
C VAL A 315 -10.88 35.62 -5.04
N LYS A 316 -11.49 36.71 -4.52
CA LYS A 316 -10.83 37.66 -3.61
C LYS A 316 -11.03 37.36 -2.13
N ASP A 317 -12.06 36.59 -1.79
CA ASP A 317 -12.32 36.18 -0.41
C ASP A 317 -11.31 35.10 0.00
N GLU A 318 -10.39 35.45 0.90
CA GLU A 318 -9.35 34.55 1.39
C GLU A 318 -9.91 33.32 2.12
N ASN A 319 -11.07 33.42 2.75
CA ASN A 319 -11.70 32.29 3.43
C ASN A 319 -12.24 31.26 2.41
N VAL A 320 -12.80 31.75 1.30
CA VAL A 320 -13.24 30.88 0.19
C VAL A 320 -12.03 30.23 -0.48
N VAL A 321 -10.93 30.97 -0.68
CA VAL A 321 -9.66 30.40 -1.19
C VAL A 321 -9.13 29.30 -0.24
N ALA A 322 -9.17 29.53 1.07
CA ALA A 322 -8.76 28.54 2.06
C ALA A 322 -9.67 27.30 2.06
N ALA A 323 -10.99 27.49 1.91
CA ALA A 323 -11.96 26.41 1.76
C ALA A 323 -11.67 25.56 0.51
N ILE A 324 -11.49 26.18 -0.65
CA ILE A 324 -11.15 25.47 -1.89
C ILE A 324 -9.81 24.73 -1.74
N THR A 325 -8.81 25.37 -1.13
CA THR A 325 -7.50 24.76 -0.86
C THR A 325 -7.64 23.49 -0.02
N ALA A 326 -8.50 23.50 1.01
CA ALA A 326 -8.77 22.33 1.84
C ALA A 326 -9.41 21.18 1.05
N LEU A 327 -10.27 21.48 0.06
CA LEU A 327 -10.91 20.49 -0.81
C LEU A 327 -9.96 19.88 -1.85
N MET A 328 -8.93 20.60 -2.27
CA MET A 328 -7.98 20.11 -3.28
C MET A 328 -7.07 19.00 -2.76
N GLY A 329 -6.78 19.01 -1.46
CA GLY A 329 -6.00 17.99 -0.79
C GLY A 329 -6.85 16.88 -0.17
N VAL A 330 -6.17 16.08 0.63
CA VAL A 330 -6.75 15.14 1.59
C VAL A 330 -6.22 15.45 2.98
N GLN A 331 -7.05 15.23 4.00
CA GLN A 331 -6.67 15.39 5.41
C GLN A 331 -6.96 14.11 6.18
N LYS A 332 -6.23 13.86 7.26
CA LYS A 332 -6.38 12.61 8.04
C LYS A 332 -7.81 12.41 8.52
N GLU A 333 -8.42 13.51 8.93
CA GLU A 333 -9.79 13.66 9.40
C GLU A 333 -10.81 13.07 8.43
N PHE A 334 -10.54 13.13 7.12
CA PHE A 334 -11.46 12.64 6.08
C PHE A 334 -11.55 11.13 6.10
N LEU A 335 -10.41 10.43 5.95
CA LEU A 335 -10.41 8.97 5.98
C LEU A 335 -10.66 8.45 7.40
N GLN A 336 -10.17 9.14 8.43
CA GLN A 336 -10.44 8.77 9.82
C GLN A 336 -11.94 8.77 10.11
N ALA A 337 -12.70 9.74 9.59
CA ALA A 337 -14.14 9.75 9.74
C ALA A 337 -14.81 8.52 9.13
N ALA A 338 -14.33 8.01 8.00
CA ALA A 338 -14.84 6.75 7.43
C ALA A 338 -14.47 5.54 8.31
N LEU A 339 -13.22 5.46 8.79
CA LEU A 339 -12.79 4.36 9.68
C LEU A 339 -13.58 4.36 11.00
N ASP A 340 -13.83 5.54 11.56
CA ASP A 340 -14.62 5.71 12.78
C ASP A 340 -16.08 5.35 12.53
N GLU A 341 -16.65 5.72 11.38
CA GLU A 341 -18.02 5.35 11.00
C GLU A 341 -18.18 3.84 10.85
N MET A 342 -17.21 3.16 10.24
CA MET A 342 -17.18 1.69 10.16
C MET A 342 -17.22 1.07 11.56
N LYS A 343 -16.38 1.55 12.48
CA LYS A 343 -16.32 1.05 13.86
C LYS A 343 -17.61 1.38 14.64
N ALA A 344 -18.15 2.58 14.47
CA ALA A 344 -19.34 3.02 15.18
C ALA A 344 -20.59 2.24 14.77
N LYS A 345 -20.77 1.96 13.47
CA LYS A 345 -21.96 1.27 12.94
C LYS A 345 -21.91 -0.25 13.02
N TYR A 346 -20.71 -0.82 12.84
CA TYR A 346 -20.55 -2.26 12.71
C TYR A 346 -19.80 -2.88 13.91
N GLY A 347 -19.24 -2.06 14.80
CA GLY A 347 -18.48 -2.50 15.98
C GLY A 347 -16.99 -2.72 15.71
N SER A 348 -16.60 -3.04 14.47
CA SER A 348 -15.21 -3.17 14.04
C SER A 348 -15.07 -3.04 12.52
N ILE A 349 -13.83 -2.85 12.04
CA ILE A 349 -13.53 -2.89 10.60
C ILE A 349 -13.87 -4.26 10.02
N ASP A 350 -13.52 -5.34 10.71
CA ASP A 350 -13.81 -6.71 10.25
C ASP A 350 -15.32 -6.95 10.12
N ALA A 351 -16.11 -6.44 11.07
CA ALA A 351 -17.57 -6.53 11.01
C ALA A 351 -18.14 -5.69 9.85
N PHE A 352 -17.57 -4.52 9.55
CA PHE A 352 -17.95 -3.75 8.36
C PHE A 352 -17.64 -4.52 7.06
N LEU A 353 -16.47 -5.16 6.95
CA LEU A 353 -16.14 -5.97 5.77
C LEU A 353 -17.13 -7.14 5.60
N GLU A 354 -17.47 -7.83 6.69
CA GLU A 354 -18.36 -9.00 6.63
C GLU A 354 -19.83 -8.61 6.41
N THR A 355 -20.35 -7.65 7.18
CA THR A 355 -21.80 -7.33 7.19
C THR A 355 -22.16 -6.11 6.34
N GLY A 356 -21.27 -5.12 6.26
CA GLY A 356 -21.48 -3.90 5.47
C GLY A 356 -21.14 -4.07 4.00
N LEU A 357 -20.09 -4.84 3.69
CA LEU A 357 -19.69 -5.15 2.32
C LEU A 357 -20.11 -6.55 1.86
N GLY A 358 -20.53 -7.42 2.77
CA GLY A 358 -20.96 -8.78 2.43
C GLY A 358 -19.80 -9.77 2.18
N ILE A 359 -18.56 -9.42 2.53
CA ILE A 359 -17.38 -10.24 2.24
C ILE A 359 -17.26 -11.34 3.29
N THR A 360 -17.52 -12.58 2.90
CA THR A 360 -17.39 -13.69 3.86
C THR A 360 -15.94 -13.92 4.27
N LYS A 361 -15.72 -14.68 5.36
CA LYS A 361 -14.37 -15.04 5.80
C LYS A 361 -13.63 -15.86 4.75
N GLU A 362 -14.34 -16.73 4.03
CA GLU A 362 -13.81 -17.53 2.92
C GLU A 362 -13.38 -16.65 1.74
N GLU A 363 -14.21 -15.67 1.36
CA GLU A 363 -13.89 -14.72 0.29
C GLU A 363 -12.69 -13.85 0.67
N ARG A 364 -12.65 -13.35 1.91
CA ARG A 364 -11.49 -12.59 2.41
C ARG A 364 -10.21 -13.44 2.40
N ALA A 365 -10.29 -14.72 2.78
CA ALA A 365 -9.15 -15.62 2.72
C ALA A 365 -8.67 -15.85 1.28
N LYS A 366 -9.61 -16.00 0.33
CA LYS A 366 -9.33 -16.11 -1.10
C LYS A 366 -8.67 -14.84 -1.65
N LEU A 367 -9.18 -13.66 -1.33
CA LEU A 367 -8.58 -12.37 -1.70
C LEU A 367 -7.15 -12.26 -1.17
N LYS A 368 -6.91 -12.61 0.10
CA LYS A 368 -5.55 -12.66 0.65
C LYS A 368 -4.65 -13.61 -0.14
N ALA A 369 -5.10 -14.83 -0.44
CA ALA A 369 -4.30 -15.78 -1.22
C ALA A 369 -3.97 -15.28 -2.64
N MET A 370 -4.90 -14.56 -3.26
CA MET A 370 -4.72 -13.99 -4.60
C MET A 370 -3.75 -12.80 -4.58
N TYR A 371 -3.89 -11.89 -3.63
CA TYR A 371 -3.25 -10.57 -3.66
C TYR A 371 -2.11 -10.38 -2.65
N THR A 372 -1.75 -11.38 -1.83
CA THR A 372 -0.58 -11.31 -0.95
C THR A 372 0.39 -12.49 -1.15
N GLU A 373 1.66 -12.24 -0.85
CA GLU A 373 2.78 -13.20 -1.00
C GLU A 373 3.70 -13.24 0.22
#